data_AF-A0A958QRL2-F1
#
_entry.id   AF-A0A958QRL2-F1
#
_cell.length_a   1.000
_cell.length_b   1.000
_cell.length_c   1.000
_cell.angle_alpha   90.00
_cell.angle_beta   90.00
_cell.angle_gamma   90.00
#
_symmetry.space_group_name_H-M   'P 1'
#
loop_
_entity.id
_entity.type
_entity.pdbx_description
1 polymer ?
#
loop_
_entity_poly.entity_id
_entity_poly.type
_entity_poly.pdbx_seq_one_letter_code
_entity_poly.pdbx_strand_id
1 'polypeptide(L)'
;FDRNVSWSSRKHYLSSWCSDNCSRGFLIETTESLPDACETWKRLSVLEGLEPLDATYRTAPFSNNILKLLRPADVICFASDKLDLDYFHLGLLVKIDGELELFHASKSLGSIAFENLQGFCERTQCSRISVYRVPIKNDISSE
;
A
#
# COMPACT_ATOMS: atom_id res chain seq x y z
N PHE A 1 -21.45 -3.39 9.79
CA PHE A 1 -21.28 -2.41 8.71
C PHE A 1 -21.76 -1.07 9.22
N ASP A 2 -20.84 -0.16 9.50
CA ASP A 2 -21.20 1.24 9.74
C ASP A 2 -21.77 1.81 8.43
N ARG A 3 -23.00 2.34 8.47
CA ARG A 3 -23.75 2.82 7.30
C ARG A 3 -23.60 4.32 7.07
N ASN A 4 -22.72 5.00 7.81
CA ASN A 4 -22.46 6.41 7.63
C ASN A 4 -21.54 6.65 6.41
N VAL A 5 -22.15 6.78 5.23
CA VAL A 5 -21.47 7.19 4.01
C VAL A 5 -21.54 8.71 3.90
N SER A 6 -20.46 9.39 4.30
CA SER A 6 -20.23 10.81 4.04
C SER A 6 -18.84 10.99 3.43
N TRP A 7 -18.58 12.15 2.84
CA TRP A 7 -17.23 12.46 2.36
C TRP A 7 -16.22 12.41 3.51
N SER A 8 -16.55 12.99 4.67
CA SER A 8 -15.67 13.00 5.84
C SER A 8 -15.47 11.63 6.50
N SER A 9 -16.39 10.68 6.32
CA SER A 9 -16.26 9.32 6.88
C SER A 9 -15.41 8.39 5.99
N ARG A 10 -15.12 8.79 4.74
CA ARG A 10 -14.22 8.02 3.87
C ARG A 10 -12.81 8.03 4.42
N LYS A 11 -12.16 6.87 4.40
CA LYS A 11 -10.72 6.74 4.68
C LYS A 11 -9.94 7.29 3.48
N HIS A 12 -9.67 8.59 3.49
CA HIS A 12 -8.98 9.27 2.38
C HIS A 12 -7.47 9.02 2.38
N TYR A 13 -6.87 8.99 3.56
CA TYR A 13 -5.46 8.61 3.72
C TYR A 13 -5.32 7.10 3.68
N LEU A 14 -4.39 6.61 2.87
CA LEU A 14 -4.25 5.19 2.60
C LEU A 14 -3.78 4.42 3.85
N SER A 15 -2.94 5.02 4.69
CA SER A 15 -2.56 4.49 6.01
C SER A 15 -3.79 4.19 6.88
N SER A 16 -4.79 5.09 6.88
CA SER A 16 -6.04 4.90 7.62
C SER A 16 -6.90 3.78 7.04
N TRP A 17 -6.95 3.66 5.71
CA TRP A 17 -7.66 2.58 5.04
C TRP A 17 -7.00 1.22 5.32
N CYS A 18 -5.67 1.14 5.24
CA CYS A 18 -4.91 -0.06 5.53
C CYS A 18 -5.07 -0.48 7.01
N SER A 19 -4.93 0.46 7.95
CA SER A 19 -5.09 0.19 9.38
C SER A 19 -6.49 -0.34 9.72
N ASP A 20 -7.55 0.27 9.17
CA ASP A 20 -8.93 -0.20 9.33
C ASP A 20 -9.10 -1.64 8.81
N ASN A 21 -8.62 -1.93 7.60
CA ASN A 21 -8.72 -3.25 7.02
C ASN A 21 -7.88 -4.30 7.75
N CYS A 22 -6.71 -3.92 8.29
CA CYS A 22 -5.93 -4.79 9.16
C CYS A 22 -6.69 -5.11 10.46
N SER A 23 -7.24 -4.10 11.13
CA SER A 23 -8.01 -4.30 12.37
C SER A 23 -9.25 -5.19 12.20
N ARG A 24 -9.79 -5.24 10.97
CA ARG A 24 -10.95 -6.04 10.60
C ARG A 24 -10.58 -7.40 10.02
N GLY A 25 -9.28 -7.73 9.94
CA GLY A 25 -8.79 -8.99 9.40
C GLY A 25 -8.95 -9.14 7.89
N PHE A 26 -9.17 -8.05 7.15
CA PHE A 26 -9.21 -8.08 5.67
C PHE A 26 -7.83 -7.94 5.04
N LEU A 27 -6.87 -7.38 5.77
CA LEU A 27 -5.47 -7.29 5.38
C LEU A 27 -4.58 -7.74 6.53
N ILE A 28 -3.38 -8.21 6.20
CA ILE A 28 -2.28 -8.44 7.11
C ILE A 28 -1.15 -7.50 6.68
N GLU A 29 -0.64 -6.69 7.60
CA GLU A 29 0.55 -5.86 7.39
C GLU A 29 1.78 -6.79 7.35
N THR A 30 2.51 -6.81 6.23
CA THR A 30 3.65 -7.74 6.04
C THR A 30 4.97 -7.04 5.75
N THR A 31 4.98 -5.71 5.76
CA THR A 31 6.18 -4.90 5.49
C THR A 31 7.31 -5.21 6.45
N GLU A 32 7.02 -5.59 7.70
CA GLU A 32 8.05 -5.99 8.69
C GLU A 32 8.91 -7.18 8.25
N SER A 33 8.40 -8.02 7.35
CA SER A 33 9.17 -9.12 6.77
C SER A 33 10.20 -8.68 5.73
N LEU A 34 10.17 -7.41 5.31
CA LEU A 34 11.10 -6.85 4.34
C LEU A 34 12.37 -6.32 5.02
N PRO A 35 13.53 -6.40 4.36
CA PRO A 35 14.77 -5.80 4.87
C PRO A 35 14.62 -4.30 5.14
N ASP A 36 15.20 -3.84 6.25
CA ASP A 36 15.23 -2.43 6.67
C ASP A 36 13.85 -1.77 6.77
N ALA A 37 12.82 -2.58 7.01
CA ALA A 37 11.50 -2.09 7.35
C ALA A 37 11.56 -1.26 8.64
N CYS A 38 10.94 -0.08 8.61
CA CYS A 38 10.89 0.79 9.77
C CYS A 38 9.53 1.49 9.87
N GLU A 39 9.23 1.94 11.08
CA GLU A 39 8.07 2.77 11.34
C GLU A 39 8.31 4.18 10.78
N THR A 40 7.28 4.73 10.14
CA THR A 40 7.23 6.07 9.59
C THR A 40 6.07 6.80 10.22
N TRP A 41 6.34 8.01 10.71
CA TRP A 41 5.31 8.91 11.25
C TRP A 41 5.18 10.14 10.37
N LYS A 42 3.93 10.57 10.12
CA LYS A 42 3.61 11.83 9.44
C LYS A 42 2.36 12.48 10.00
N ARG A 43 2.33 13.81 9.93
CA ARG A 43 1.10 14.59 10.11
C ARG A 43 0.47 14.85 8.74
N LEU A 44 -0.65 14.21 8.46
CA LEU A 44 -1.34 14.22 7.18
C LEU A 44 -2.33 15.38 7.11
N SER A 45 -2.13 16.29 6.15
CA SER A 45 -2.93 17.51 6.02
C SER A 45 -3.11 18.00 4.59
N VAL A 46 -2.80 17.19 3.58
CA VAL A 46 -2.85 17.62 2.17
C VAL A 46 -4.29 17.85 1.66
N LEU A 47 -5.31 17.34 2.35
CA LEU A 47 -6.70 17.43 1.95
C LEU A 47 -7.41 18.58 2.68
N GLU A 48 -7.88 19.56 1.91
CA GLU A 48 -8.72 20.64 2.42
C GLU A 48 -10.05 20.09 2.98
N GLY A 49 -10.52 20.66 4.10
CA GLY A 49 -11.79 20.28 4.72
C GLY A 49 -11.74 19.04 5.61
N LEU A 50 -10.57 18.44 5.81
CA LEU A 50 -10.34 17.42 6.84
C LEU A 50 -9.43 17.98 7.93
N GLU A 51 -9.71 17.57 9.17
CA GLU A 51 -8.78 17.80 10.26
C GLU A 51 -7.47 17.04 9.99
N PRO A 52 -6.30 17.65 10.29
CA PRO A 52 -5.02 16.96 10.20
C PRO A 52 -5.00 15.68 11.02
N LEU A 53 -4.37 14.63 10.48
CA LEU A 53 -4.28 13.32 11.10
C LEU A 53 -2.82 12.93 11.33
N ASP A 54 -2.45 12.63 12.57
CA ASP A 54 -1.16 12.00 12.85
C ASP A 54 -1.26 10.50 12.53
N ALA A 55 -0.41 10.01 11.62
CA ALA A 55 -0.43 8.65 11.13
C ALA A 55 0.94 7.98 11.32
N THR A 56 0.90 6.74 11.78
CA THR A 56 2.06 5.86 11.93
C THR A 56 1.84 4.63 11.06
N TYR A 57 2.81 4.32 10.20
CA TYR A 57 2.74 3.18 9.28
C TYR A 57 4.13 2.66 8.97
N ARG A 58 4.24 1.38 8.61
CA ARG A 58 5.54 0.75 8.33
C ARG A 58 5.87 0.85 6.85
N THR A 59 7.12 1.19 6.53
CA THR A 59 7.64 1.18 5.17
C THR A 59 8.98 0.46 5.12
N ALA A 60 9.34 -0.08 3.97
CA ALA A 60 10.68 -0.62 3.70
C ALA A 60 11.25 0.01 2.43
N PRO A 61 12.59 0.15 2.31
CA PRO A 61 13.21 0.54 1.05
C PRO A 61 12.81 -0.41 -0.08
N PHE A 62 12.49 0.14 -1.24
CA PHE A 62 12.32 -0.67 -2.43
C PHE A 62 13.68 -1.09 -2.98
N SER A 63 13.87 -2.40 -3.21
CA SER A 63 14.99 -2.94 -3.98
C SER A 63 14.56 -4.22 -4.67
N ASN A 64 15.17 -4.57 -5.80
CA ASN A 64 14.84 -5.81 -6.53
C ASN A 64 14.96 -7.08 -5.69
N ASN A 65 15.78 -7.06 -4.65
CA ASN A 65 15.94 -8.20 -3.75
C ASN A 65 14.66 -8.53 -2.98
N ILE A 66 13.81 -7.53 -2.72
CA ILE A 66 12.56 -7.74 -1.99
C ILE A 66 11.52 -8.47 -2.85
N LEU A 67 11.63 -8.45 -4.19
CA LEU A 67 10.66 -9.09 -5.09
C LEU A 67 10.45 -10.57 -4.77
N LYS A 68 11.49 -11.25 -4.25
CA LYS A 68 11.45 -12.66 -3.84
C LYS A 68 10.62 -12.91 -2.58
N LEU A 69 10.34 -11.86 -1.80
CA LEU A 69 9.52 -11.90 -0.58
C LEU A 69 8.06 -11.56 -0.86
N LEU A 70 7.80 -10.96 -2.03
CA LEU A 70 6.46 -10.57 -2.47
C LEU A 70 5.74 -11.76 -3.11
N ARG A 71 4.42 -11.70 -3.11
CA ARG A 71 3.54 -12.76 -3.60
C ARG A 71 2.42 -12.18 -4.46
N PRO A 72 1.82 -12.99 -5.36
CA PRO A 72 0.59 -12.59 -6.02
C PRO A 72 -0.50 -12.23 -5.00
N ALA A 73 -1.33 -11.25 -5.35
CA ALA A 73 -2.35 -10.62 -4.51
C ALA A 73 -1.85 -9.77 -3.32
N ASP A 74 -0.53 -9.59 -3.16
CA ASP A 74 -0.03 -8.56 -2.26
C ASP A 74 -0.47 -7.17 -2.76
N VAL A 75 -0.95 -6.34 -1.85
CA VAL A 75 -1.27 -4.92 -2.05
C VAL A 75 0.00 -4.13 -1.75
N ILE A 76 0.50 -3.42 -2.77
CA ILE A 76 1.67 -2.55 -2.64
C ILE A 76 1.20 -1.10 -2.53
N CYS A 77 1.63 -0.42 -1.47
CA CYS A 77 1.38 0.99 -1.25
C CYS A 77 2.70 1.76 -1.42
N PHE A 78 2.72 2.76 -2.31
CA PHE A 78 3.93 3.53 -2.64
C PHE A 78 3.99 4.79 -1.78
N ALA A 79 4.97 4.86 -0.89
CA ALA A 79 5.07 5.94 0.09
C ALA A 79 5.44 7.27 -0.61
N SER A 80 4.84 8.36 -0.16
CA SER A 80 5.15 9.69 -0.67
C SER A 80 6.33 10.30 0.07
N ASP A 81 7.13 11.12 -0.61
CA ASP A 81 8.14 11.99 0.03
C ASP A 81 7.57 13.33 0.50
N LYS A 82 6.31 13.65 0.15
CA LYS A 82 5.64 14.86 0.66
C LYS A 82 5.46 14.79 2.18
N LEU A 83 5.68 15.90 2.87
CA LEU A 83 5.65 15.94 4.34
C LEU A 83 4.27 15.62 4.93
N ASP A 84 3.20 15.94 4.20
CA ASP A 84 1.80 15.93 4.63
C ASP A 84 0.94 14.86 3.94
N LEU A 85 1.57 13.92 3.24
CA LEU A 85 0.92 12.81 2.54
C LEU A 85 1.66 11.50 2.81
N ASP A 86 0.91 10.44 3.11
CA ASP A 86 1.43 9.12 3.44
C ASP A 86 1.86 8.35 2.20
N TYR A 87 0.94 8.15 1.26
CA TYR A 87 1.13 7.39 0.02
C TYR A 87 0.60 8.18 -1.17
N PHE A 88 1.24 8.02 -2.33
CA PHE A 88 0.78 8.68 -3.56
C PHE A 88 0.06 7.74 -4.52
N HIS A 89 0.25 6.42 -4.37
CA HIS A 89 -0.32 5.42 -5.26
C HIS A 89 -0.39 4.04 -4.60
N LEU A 90 -1.15 3.13 -5.19
CA LEU A 90 -1.22 1.72 -4.80
C LEU A 90 -1.49 0.81 -6.01
N GLY A 91 -1.19 -0.48 -5.85
CA GLY A 91 -1.59 -1.51 -6.81
C GLY A 91 -1.57 -2.91 -6.20
N LEU A 92 -2.00 -3.89 -6.98
CA LEU A 92 -1.95 -5.30 -6.63
C LEU A 92 -0.84 -5.99 -7.41
N LEU A 93 -0.17 -6.96 -6.81
CA LEU A 93 0.73 -7.82 -7.57
C LEU A 93 -0.04 -8.95 -8.21
N VAL A 94 0.21 -9.18 -9.49
CA VAL A 94 -0.33 -10.30 -10.25
C VAL A 94 0.81 -11.06 -10.88
N LYS A 95 0.61 -12.37 -11.13
CA LYS A 95 1.60 -13.19 -11.81
C LYS A 95 1.21 -13.34 -13.28
N ILE A 96 2.06 -12.88 -14.18
CA ILE A 96 1.89 -13.00 -15.64
C ILE A 96 3.13 -13.67 -16.20
N ASP A 97 2.95 -14.77 -16.93
CA ASP A 97 4.03 -15.53 -17.57
C ASP A 97 5.21 -15.91 -16.65
N GLY A 98 4.93 -16.08 -15.35
CA GLY A 98 5.94 -16.44 -14.36
C GLY A 98 6.46 -15.29 -13.51
N GLU A 99 6.25 -14.04 -13.93
CA GLU A 99 6.79 -12.84 -13.32
C GLU A 99 5.74 -12.04 -12.54
N LEU A 100 6.18 -11.32 -11.51
CA LEU A 100 5.30 -10.42 -10.75
C LEU A 100 5.20 -9.06 -11.45
N GLU A 101 3.96 -8.68 -11.76
CA GLU A 101 3.60 -7.43 -12.41
C GLU A 101 2.73 -6.60 -11.46
N LEU A 102 2.89 -5.28 -11.50
CA LEU A 102 2.01 -4.33 -10.81
C LEU A 102 0.74 -4.16 -11.64
N PHE A 103 -0.39 -4.58 -11.09
CA PHE A 103 -1.72 -4.32 -11.62
C PHE A 103 -2.33 -3.11 -10.93
N HIS A 104 -2.54 -2.02 -11.68
CA HIS A 104 -3.04 -0.78 -11.09
C HIS A 104 -3.82 0.08 -12.09
N ALA A 105 -4.66 0.98 -11.57
CA ALA A 105 -5.24 2.03 -12.38
C ALA A 105 -4.15 3.07 -12.70
N SER A 106 -3.93 3.35 -13.98
CA SER A 106 -2.92 4.29 -14.44
C SER A 106 -3.56 5.53 -15.03
N LYS A 107 -3.25 6.70 -14.44
CA LYS A 107 -3.70 7.99 -14.97
C LYS A 107 -3.04 8.32 -16.31
N SER A 108 -1.74 8.05 -16.45
CA SER A 108 -0.98 8.35 -17.67
C SER A 108 -1.44 7.51 -18.86
N LEU A 109 -1.92 6.29 -18.62
CA LEU A 109 -2.45 5.40 -19.66
C LEU A 109 -3.98 5.47 -19.78
N GLY A 110 -4.66 6.24 -18.93
CA GLY A 110 -6.12 6.38 -18.93
C GLY A 110 -6.89 5.06 -18.72
N SER A 111 -6.23 4.03 -18.21
CA SER A 111 -6.74 2.65 -18.17
C SER A 111 -6.08 1.85 -17.05
N ILE A 112 -6.55 0.63 -16.85
CA ILE A 112 -5.89 -0.35 -15.99
C ILE A 112 -4.65 -0.87 -16.71
N ALA A 113 -3.52 -0.90 -16.02
CA ALA A 113 -2.23 -1.26 -16.56
C ALA A 113 -1.59 -2.42 -15.80
N PHE A 114 -0.74 -3.16 -16.53
CA PHE A 114 0.24 -4.08 -16.00
C PHE A 114 1.61 -3.45 -16.24
N GLU A 115 2.39 -3.27 -15.19
CA GLU A 115 3.71 -2.64 -15.28
C GLU A 115 4.72 -3.34 -14.38
N ASN A 116 5.95 -3.46 -14.87
CA ASN A 116 7.04 -4.00 -14.08
C ASN A 116 7.24 -3.16 -12.81
N LEU A 117 7.23 -3.79 -11.63
CA LEU A 117 7.26 -3.08 -10.35
C LEU A 117 8.54 -2.24 -10.17
N GLN A 118 9.69 -2.74 -10.63
CA GLN A 118 10.94 -1.97 -10.59
C GLN A 118 10.84 -0.75 -11.50
N GLY A 119 10.40 -0.93 -12.74
CA GLY A 119 10.21 0.16 -13.70
C GLY A 119 9.27 1.24 -13.18
N PHE A 120 8.18 0.85 -12.50
CA PHE A 120 7.28 1.80 -11.84
C PHE A 120 8.03 2.62 -10.78
N CYS A 121 8.73 1.96 -9.85
CA CYS A 121 9.47 2.65 -8.78
C CYS A 121 10.56 3.59 -9.31
N GLU A 122 11.32 3.18 -10.32
CA GLU A 122 12.35 4.03 -10.95
C GLU A 122 11.73 5.26 -11.60
N ARG A 123 10.66 5.08 -12.37
CA ARG A 123 9.97 6.17 -13.08
C ARG A 123 9.30 7.16 -12.14
N THR A 124 8.70 6.68 -11.05
CA THR A 124 8.05 7.55 -10.05
C THR A 124 9.01 8.02 -8.95
N GLN A 125 10.28 7.62 -9.01
CA GLN A 125 11.27 7.84 -7.95
C GLN A 125 10.80 7.35 -6.56
N CYS A 126 9.99 6.29 -6.52
CA CYS A 126 9.49 5.74 -5.28
C CYS A 126 10.59 4.93 -4.59
N SER A 127 11.05 5.43 -3.44
CA SER A 127 12.13 4.81 -2.66
C SER A 127 11.64 3.84 -1.59
N ARG A 128 10.37 3.94 -1.15
CA ARG A 128 9.83 3.16 -0.03
C ARG A 128 8.42 2.66 -0.30
N ILE A 129 8.13 1.44 0.14
CA ILE A 129 6.82 0.81 -0.01
C ILE A 129 6.32 0.21 1.29
N SER A 130 5.01 -0.01 1.37
CA SER A 130 4.37 -0.91 2.33
C SER A 130 3.71 -2.06 1.59
N VAL A 131 3.67 -3.23 2.23
CA VAL A 131 3.11 -4.45 1.68
C VAL A 131 2.05 -5.00 2.61
N TYR A 132 0.83 -5.12 2.10
CA TYR A 132 -0.29 -5.73 2.80
C TYR A 132 -0.75 -6.97 2.06
N ARG A 133 -1.15 -8.00 2.80
CA ARG A 133 -1.58 -9.28 2.24
C ARG A 133 -3.04 -9.53 2.54
N VAL A 134 -3.80 -9.97 1.53
CA VAL A 134 -5.15 -10.48 1.74
C VAL A 134 -5.03 -11.88 2.35
N PRO A 135 -5.59 -12.14 3.55
CA PRO A 135 -5.52 -13.46 4.16
C PRO A 135 -6.34 -14.47 3.33
N ILE A 136 -5.74 -15.63 3.04
CA ILE A 136 -6.45 -16.76 2.44
C ILE A 136 -6.92 -17.66 3.59
N LYS A 137 -8.02 -18.40 3.43
CA LYS A 137 -8.63 -19.25 4.48
C LYS A 137 -7.66 -20.18 5.23
N ASN A 138 -6.51 -20.54 4.65
CA ASN A 138 -5.48 -21.37 5.28
C ASN A 138 -4.52 -20.59 6.19
N ASP A 139 -4.50 -19.25 6.10
CA ASP A 139 -3.65 -18.39 6.94
C ASP A 139 -4.29 -18.08 8.30
N ILE A 140 -5.55 -18.46 8.50
CA ILE A 140 -6.37 -18.17 9.70
C ILE A 140 -6.47 -19.41 10.62
N SER A 141 -5.86 -20.54 10.24
CA SER A 141 -5.91 -21.80 11.00
C SER A 141 -4.62 -22.07 11.78
N SER A 142 -4.22 -21.12 12.61
CA SER A 142 -3.21 -21.33 13.65
C SER A 142 -3.52 -20.47 14.88
N GLU A 143 -4.62 -20.81 15.54
CA GLU A 143 -4.85 -20.57 16.97
C GLU A 143 -5.20 -21.91 17.63
#